data_AF-A0AAV6FPZ3-F1
#
_entry.id   AF-A0AAV6FPZ3-F1
#
_cell.length_a   1.000
_cell.length_b   1.000
_cell.length_c   1.000
_cell.angle_alpha   90.00
_cell.angle_beta   90.00
_cell.angle_gamma   90.00
#
_symmetry.space_group_name_H-M   'P 1'
#
loop_
_entity.id
_entity.type
_entity.pdbx_description
1 polymer ?
#
loop_
_entity_poly.entity_id
_entity_poly.type
_entity_poly.pdbx_seq_one_letter_code
_entity_poly.pdbx_strand_id
1 'polypeptide(L)'
;MTMALSVLVTIEMCNALNSLSENQSLMRMPPWSNCWLLGAMTLSMSLHFMIIYVDPLPMIFKLTHLNVEQWLMVLKLSFPVILIDEFLKFVARNYLELKDDNLVSKKWD
;
A
#
# COMPACT_ATOMS: atom_id res chain seq x y z
N MET A 1 9.08 15.08 12.01
CA MET A 1 9.51 14.26 10.86
C MET A 1 9.03 12.81 10.98
N THR A 2 9.06 12.18 12.16
CA THR A 2 8.64 10.78 12.36
C THR A 2 7.21 10.47 11.93
N MET A 3 6.28 11.41 12.09
CA MET A 3 4.91 11.29 11.56
C MET A 3 4.91 11.12 10.04
N ALA A 4 5.64 11.98 9.32
CA ALA A 4 5.71 11.93 7.86
C ALA A 4 6.39 10.65 7.37
N LEU A 5 7.50 10.25 8.01
CA LEU A 5 8.18 8.98 7.73
C LEU A 5 7.25 7.78 7.95
N SER A 6 6.51 7.75 9.06
CA SER A 6 5.59 6.64 9.37
C SER A 6 4.41 6.59 8.41
N VAL A 7 3.87 7.75 8.00
CA VAL A 7 2.84 7.83 6.95
C VAL A 7 3.39 7.29 5.64
N LEU A 8 4.57 7.72 5.20
CA LEU A 8 5.19 7.25 3.97
C LEU A 8 5.42 5.74 3.99
N VAL A 9 6.04 5.19 5.04
CA VAL A 9 6.26 3.74 5.15
C VAL A 9 4.93 2.98 5.11
N THR A 10 3.90 3.46 5.80
CA THR A 10 2.57 2.83 5.78
C THR A 10 1.95 2.88 4.39
N ILE A 11 2.05 4.01 3.69
CA ILE A 11 1.56 4.20 2.31
C ILE A 11 2.29 3.26 1.34
N GLU A 12 3.61 3.15 1.44
CA GLU A 12 4.39 2.25 0.58
C GLU A 12 4.04 0.78 0.81
N MET A 13 3.77 0.38 2.06
CA MET A 13 3.29 -0.99 2.34
C MET A 13 1.90 -1.24 1.75
N CYS A 14 0.99 -0.27 1.86
CA CYS A 14 -0.33 -0.33 1.21
C CYS A 14 -0.20 -0.39 -0.33
N ASN A 15 0.71 0.39 -0.90
CA ASN A 15 0.98 0.40 -2.33
C ASN A 15 1.66 -0.90 -2.79
N ALA A 16 2.53 -1.51 -1.99
CA ALA A 16 3.14 -2.81 -2.28
C ALA A 16 2.08 -3.92 -2.32
N LEU A 17 1.08 -3.88 -1.42
CA LEU A 17 -0.08 -4.77 -1.51
C LEU A 17 -0.88 -4.53 -2.78
N ASN A 18 -1.08 -3.28 -3.18
CA ASN A 18 -1.74 -2.96 -4.44
C ASN A 18 -0.92 -3.41 -5.66
N SER A 19 0.40 -3.32 -5.61
CA SER A 19 1.30 -3.77 -6.68
C SER A 19 1.37 -5.29 -6.81
N LEU A 20 0.92 -6.05 -5.79
CA LEU A 20 0.78 -7.51 -5.90
C LEU A 20 -0.23 -7.92 -6.97
N SER A 21 -1.22 -7.07 -7.24
CA SER A 21 -2.24 -7.36 -8.25
C SER A 21 -2.44 -6.16 -9.17
N GLU A 22 -1.86 -6.25 -10.36
CA GLU A 22 -1.95 -5.21 -11.39
C GLU A 22 -3.39 -5.08 -11.93
N ASN A 23 -4.10 -6.21 -12.10
CA ASN A 23 -5.42 -6.22 -12.74
C ASN A 23 -6.56 -6.84 -11.89
N GLN A 24 -6.28 -7.59 -10.82
CA GLN A 24 -7.35 -8.16 -9.97
C GLN A 24 -7.56 -7.30 -8.72
N SER A 25 -8.79 -7.26 -8.19
CA SER A 25 -9.07 -6.57 -6.93
C SER A 25 -8.41 -7.31 -5.76
N LEU A 26 -8.05 -6.59 -4.70
CA LEU A 26 -7.60 -7.18 -3.43
C LEU A 26 -8.64 -8.15 -2.82
N MET A 27 -9.91 -8.01 -3.20
CA MET A 27 -10.98 -8.95 -2.82
C MET A 27 -10.91 -10.30 -3.55
N ARG A 28 -10.37 -10.33 -4.79
CA ARG A 28 -10.30 -11.56 -5.59
C ARG A 28 -8.98 -12.29 -5.41
N MET A 29 -7.92 -11.56 -5.11
CA MET A 29 -6.59 -12.12 -4.82
C MET A 29 -6.22 -11.79 -3.37
N PRO A 30 -6.36 -12.75 -2.44
CA PRO A 30 -6.03 -12.49 -1.05
C PRO A 30 -4.53 -12.18 -0.92
N PRO A 31 -4.14 -11.29 0.02
CA PRO A 31 -2.73 -10.87 0.16
C PRO A 31 -1.79 -12.02 0.56
N TRP A 32 -2.35 -13.17 0.98
CA TRP A 32 -1.64 -14.40 1.33
C TRP A 32 -1.21 -15.23 0.12
N SER A 33 -1.60 -14.86 -1.10
CA SER A 33 -1.13 -15.52 -2.33
C SER A 33 0.39 -15.38 -2.52
N ASN A 34 1.03 -14.38 -1.92
CA ASN A 34 2.48 -14.21 -1.96
C ASN A 34 3.06 -14.05 -0.55
N CYS A 35 3.43 -15.18 0.06
CA CYS A 35 4.06 -15.22 1.37
C CYS A 35 5.40 -14.46 1.43
N TRP A 36 6.14 -14.36 0.32
CA TRP A 36 7.40 -13.63 0.27
C TRP A 36 7.17 -12.12 0.39
N LEU A 37 6.14 -11.59 -0.26
CA LEU A 37 5.76 -10.18 -0.14
C LEU A 37 5.32 -9.87 1.29
N LEU A 38 4.47 -10.72 1.88
CA LEU A 38 4.06 -10.55 3.28
C LEU A 38 5.26 -10.62 4.25
N GLY A 39 6.23 -11.49 3.99
CA GLY A 39 7.48 -11.57 4.73
C GLY A 39 8.28 -10.26 4.64
N ALA A 40 8.44 -9.70 3.44
CA ALA A 40 9.14 -8.44 3.22
C ALA A 40 8.41 -7.25 3.89
N MET A 41 7.09 -7.20 3.83
CA MET A 41 6.29 -6.18 4.52
C MET A 41 6.40 -6.28 6.04
N THR A 42 6.33 -7.50 6.58
CA THR A 42 6.47 -7.75 8.02
C THR A 42 7.86 -7.36 8.51
N LEU A 43 8.90 -7.69 7.73
CA LEU A 43 10.27 -7.27 8.00
C LEU A 43 10.41 -5.74 7.98
N SER A 44 9.80 -5.06 6.98
CA SER A 44 9.82 -3.60 6.87
C SER A 44 9.16 -2.92 8.09
N MET A 45 7.97 -3.37 8.49
CA MET A 45 7.29 -2.85 9.69
C MET A 45 8.07 -3.16 10.97
N SER A 46 8.69 -4.33 11.08
CA SER A 46 9.54 -4.68 12.22
C SER A 46 10.76 -3.76 12.30
N LEU A 47 11.38 -3.43 11.16
CA LEU A 47 12.50 -2.50 11.10
C LEU A 47 12.05 -1.08 11.45
N HIS A 48 10.85 -0.67 11.04
CA HIS A 48 10.25 0.62 11.42
C HIS A 48 10.02 0.73 12.92
N PHE A 49 9.58 -0.35 13.59
CA PHE A 49 9.51 -0.39 15.04
C PHE A 49 10.90 -0.38 15.69
N MET A 50 11.87 -1.09 15.11
CA MET A 50 13.24 -1.11 15.61
C MET A 50 13.87 0.28 15.62
N ILE A 51 13.72 1.07 14.55
CA ILE A 51 14.28 2.43 14.49
C ILE A 51 13.60 3.43 15.43
N ILE A 52 12.37 3.13 15.91
CA ILE A 52 11.63 3.98 16.85
C ILE A 52 11.91 3.59 18.30
N TYR A 53 12.03 2.30 18.60
CA TYR A 53 12.08 1.77 19.98
C TYR A 53 13.46 1.31 20.46
N VAL A 54 14.44 1.09 19.58
CA VAL A 54 15.79 0.65 19.96
C VAL A 54 16.75 1.84 19.98
N ASP A 55 17.08 2.33 21.17
CA ASP A 55 18.21 3.25 21.39
C ASP A 55 19.49 2.57 20.87
N PRO A 56 20.30 3.12 19.92
CA PRO A 56 20.59 4.53 19.55
C PRO A 56 19.97 5.01 18.22
N LEU A 57 19.14 4.22 17.55
CA LEU A 57 18.63 4.51 16.21
C LEU A 57 17.76 5.78 16.13
N PRO A 58 16.84 6.06 17.09
CA PRO A 58 16.05 7.30 17.07
C PRO A 58 16.92 8.56 17.11
N MET A 59 18.08 8.51 17.76
CA MET A 59 19.02 9.64 17.83
C MET A 59 19.67 9.94 16.47
N ILE A 60 20.03 8.90 15.71
CA ILE A 60 20.65 9.01 14.38
C ILE A 60 19.63 9.51 13.36
N PHE A 61 18.43 8.93 13.35
CA PHE A 61 17.37 9.27 12.40
C PHE A 61 16.50 10.46 12.85
N LYS A 62 16.81 11.07 14.00
CA LYS A 62 16.05 12.17 14.62
C LYS A 62 14.56 11.86 14.74
N LEU A 63 14.25 10.65 15.21
CA LEU A 63 12.90 10.17 15.40
C LEU A 63 12.46 10.30 16.86
N THR A 64 11.17 10.56 17.07
CA THR A 64 10.54 10.58 18.39
C THR A 64 9.58 9.42 18.52
N HIS A 65 9.38 8.94 19.74
CA HIS A 65 8.35 7.93 20.03
C HIS A 65 6.97 8.47 19.58
N LEU A 66 6.23 7.64 18.84
CA LEU A 66 4.86 7.97 18.43
C LEU A 66 3.88 7.53 19.51
N ASN A 67 2.97 8.43 19.88
CA ASN A 67 1.84 8.10 20.75
C ASN A 67 0.76 7.32 19.98
N VAL A 68 -0.16 6.65 20.66
CA VAL A 68 -1.26 5.89 20.04
C VAL A 68 -2.16 6.79 19.18
N GLU A 69 -2.42 8.02 19.61
CA GLU A 69 -3.19 9.00 18.82
C GLU A 69 -2.50 9.36 17.50
N GLN A 70 -1.17 9.46 17.53
CA GLN A 70 -0.36 9.72 16.36
C GLN A 70 -0.39 8.54 15.39
N TRP A 71 -0.32 7.31 15.89
CA TRP A 71 -0.53 6.11 15.08
C TRP A 71 -1.91 6.05 14.43
N LEU A 72 -2.97 6.43 15.15
CA LEU A 72 -4.31 6.53 14.58
C LEU A 72 -4.37 7.57 13.44
N MET A 73 -3.67 8.70 13.58
CA MET A 73 -3.59 9.69 12.51
C MET A 73 -2.82 9.16 11.29
N VAL A 74 -1.73 8.41 11.51
CA VAL A 74 -0.98 7.74 10.44
C VAL A 74 -1.88 6.78 9.65
N LEU A 75 -2.64 5.94 10.35
CA LEU A 75 -3.58 5.00 9.73
C LEU A 75 -4.73 5.70 9.00
N LYS A 76 -5.28 6.77 9.56
CA LYS A 76 -6.33 7.56 8.91
C LYS A 76 -5.85 8.21 7.62
N LEU A 77 -4.60 8.66 7.57
CA LEU A 77 -4.00 9.28 6.39
C LEU A 77 -3.57 8.27 5.32
N SER A 78 -3.22 7.04 5.70
CA SER A 78 -2.86 5.99 4.74
C SER A 78 -4.07 5.26 4.14
N PHE A 79 -5.19 5.19 4.86
CA PHE A 79 -6.42 4.55 4.38
C PHE A 79 -6.95 5.06 3.01
N PRO A 80 -7.00 6.39 2.72
CA PRO A 80 -7.47 6.88 1.43
C PRO A 80 -6.63 6.39 0.24
N VAL A 81 -5.34 6.09 0.44
CA VAL A 81 -4.48 5.59 -0.65
C VAL A 81 -5.01 4.27 -1.20
N ILE A 82 -5.33 3.31 -0.31
CA ILE A 82 -5.92 2.02 -0.71
C ILE A 82 -7.23 2.23 -1.47
N LEU A 83 -8.08 3.13 -0.98
CA LEU A 83 -9.37 3.44 -1.60
C LEU A 83 -9.20 4.01 -3.02
N ILE A 84 -8.27 4.94 -3.20
CA ILE A 84 -7.98 5.56 -4.50
C ILE A 84 -7.43 4.51 -5.46
N ASP A 85 -6.48 3.68 -5.03
CA ASP A 85 -5.91 2.61 -5.86
C ASP A 85 -6.96 1.57 -6.31
N GLU A 86 -7.82 1.11 -5.39
CA GLU A 86 -8.86 0.14 -5.71
C GLU A 86 -9.93 0.76 -6.63
N PHE A 87 -10.24 2.05 -6.46
CA PHE A 87 -11.12 2.80 -7.36
C PHE A 87 -10.51 2.91 -8.77
N LEU A 88 -9.22 3.24 -8.89
CA LEU A 88 -8.53 3.32 -10.17
C LEU A 88 -8.50 1.95 -10.88
N LYS A 89 -8.22 0.87 -10.15
CA LYS A 89 -8.30 -0.50 -10.68
C LYS A 89 -9.72 -0.87 -11.13
N PHE A 90 -10.74 -0.44 -10.40
CA PHE A 90 -12.14 -0.67 -10.78
C PHE A 90 -12.50 0.05 -12.08
N VAL A 91 -12.10 1.31 -12.22
CA VAL A 91 -12.30 2.09 -13.45
C VAL A 91 -11.54 1.48 -14.63
N ALA A 92 -10.30 1.05 -14.44
CA ALA A 92 -9.50 0.41 -15.48
C ALA A 92 -10.19 -0.85 -16.02
N ARG A 93 -10.63 -1.76 -15.14
CA ARG A 93 -11.37 -2.96 -15.54
C ARG A 93 -12.68 -2.66 -16.27
N ASN A 94 -13.47 -1.70 -15.77
CA ASN A 94 -14.81 -1.48 -16.31
C ASN A 94 -14.86 -0.53 -17.53
N TYR A 95 -13.83 0.28 -17.78
CA TYR A 95 -13.85 1.27 -18.87
C TYR A 95 -12.72 1.13 -19.90
N LEU A 96 -11.58 0.53 -19.55
CA LEU A 96 -10.47 0.34 -20.50
C LEU A 96 -10.53 -1.04 -21.18
N GLU A 97 -10.67 -2.14 -20.41
CA GLU A 97 -10.79 -3.49 -21.00
C GLU A 97 -12.04 -3.61 -21.88
N LEU A 98 -13.19 -3.08 -21.43
CA LEU A 98 -14.42 -3.06 -22.23
C LEU A 98 -14.28 -2.25 -23.53
N LYS A 99 -13.43 -1.21 -23.57
CA LYS A 99 -13.23 -0.41 -24.78
C LYS A 99 -12.38 -1.15 -25.81
N ASP A 100 -11.38 -1.93 -25.37
CA ASP A 100 -10.51 -2.69 -26.28
C ASP A 100 -11.28 -3.85 -26.94
N ASP A 101 -12.12 -4.58 -26.20
CA ASP A 101 -12.96 -5.65 -26.77
C ASP A 101 -13.94 -5.12 -27.83
N ASN A 102 -14.55 -3.95 -27.60
CA ASN A 102 -15.44 -3.31 -28.57
C ASN A 102 -14.70 -2.76 -29.81
N LEU A 103 -13.44 -2.35 -29.67
CA LEU A 103 -12.62 -1.90 -30.80
C LEU A 103 -12.11 -3.08 -31.63
N VAL A 104 -11.76 -4.20 -30.99
CA VAL A 104 -11.39 -5.45 -31.67
C VAL A 104 -12.59 -5.99 -32.43
N SER A 105 -13.78 -6.11 -31.83
CA SER A 105 -14.95 -6.64 -32.54
C SER A 105 -15.27 -5.81 -33.79
N LYS A 106 -15.22 -4.48 -33.68
CA LYS A 106 -15.51 -3.55 -34.77
C LYS A 106 -14.46 -3.53 -35.89
N LYS A 107 -13.26 -4.07 -35.67
CA LYS A 107 -12.20 -4.13 -36.69
C LYS A 107 -12.36 -5.34 -37.64
N TRP A 108 -13.17 -6.32 -37.25
CA TRP A 108 -13.39 -7.55 -38.01
C TRP A 108 -14.81 -7.68 -38.60
N ASP A 109 -15.65 -6.65 -38.43
CA ASP A 109 -16.91 -6.43 -39.16
C ASP A 109 -16.70 -5.44 -40.33
#